data_AF-A0A7X3YAQ4-F1
#
_entry.id   AF-A0A7X3YAQ4-F1
#
_cell.length_a   1.000
_cell.length_b   1.000
_cell.length_c   1.000
_cell.angle_alpha   90.00
_cell.angle_beta   90.00
_cell.angle_gamma   90.00
#
_symmetry.space_group_name_H-M   'P 1'
#
loop_
_entity.id
_entity.type
_entity.pdbx_description
1 polymer ?
#
loop_
_entity_poly.entity_id
_entity_poly.type
_entity_poly.pdbx_seq_one_letter_code
_entity_poly.pdbx_strand_id
1 'polypeptide(L)'
;MQEQTNGNRAGDGYTAAAVAALLVLTGAMLLAMFTRTEPHPPLEVEPFALGPFLAASLATGAAAYALAVRGARFAMAVALLFALTALVSYGPQKYVDPAFPRIWPAVIVAQVAIAGILWQAVCRAVGRMRSTGRSRA
;
A
#
# COMPACT_ATOMS: atom_id res chain seq x y z
N MET A 1 9.79 29.63 8.47
CA MET A 1 9.38 28.35 9.12
C MET A 1 8.05 27.78 8.60
N GLN A 2 7.19 28.57 7.93
CA GLN A 2 5.88 28.11 7.41
C GLN A 2 5.93 27.35 6.06
N GLU A 3 7.03 27.43 5.32
CA GLU A 3 7.13 26.81 3.98
C GLU A 3 7.40 25.29 4.05
N GLN A 4 8.15 24.84 5.07
CA GLN A 4 8.43 23.41 5.29
C GLN A 4 7.19 22.63 5.79
N THR A 5 6.23 23.29 6.44
CA THR A 5 5.00 22.61 6.93
C THR A 5 4.01 22.29 5.82
N ASN A 6 3.97 23.09 4.74
CA ASN A 6 3.06 22.87 3.62
C ASN A 6 3.52 21.72 2.70
N GLY A 7 4.83 21.59 2.47
CA GLY A 7 5.37 20.49 1.67
C GLY A 7 5.15 19.11 2.30
N ASN A 8 5.15 19.02 3.63
CA ASN A 8 4.95 17.74 4.33
C ASN A 8 3.49 17.25 4.25
N ARG A 9 2.51 18.16 4.33
CA ARG A 9 1.08 17.80 4.21
C ARG A 9 0.70 17.30 2.81
N ALA A 10 1.27 17.90 1.77
CA ALA A 10 1.01 17.45 0.40
C ALA A 10 1.49 16.01 0.18
N GLY A 11 2.70 15.69 0.65
CA GLY A 11 3.23 14.32 0.66
C GLY A 11 2.33 13.34 1.41
N ASP A 12 1.89 13.70 2.61
CA ASP A 12 1.04 12.84 3.42
C ASP A 12 -0.33 12.55 2.75
N GLY A 13 -0.89 13.52 2.03
CA GLY A 13 -2.11 13.36 1.24
C GLY A 13 -1.98 12.31 0.12
N TYR A 14 -0.85 12.31 -0.61
CA TYR A 14 -0.60 11.30 -1.64
C TYR A 14 -0.44 9.89 -1.04
N THR A 15 0.23 9.76 0.12
CA THR A 15 0.35 8.47 0.83
C THR A 15 -1.04 7.99 1.25
N ALA A 16 -1.86 8.85 1.84
CA ALA A 16 -3.22 8.50 2.25
C ALA A 16 -4.08 8.05 1.06
N ALA A 17 -4.00 8.74 -0.08
CA ALA A 17 -4.74 8.36 -1.29
C ALA A 17 -4.31 6.98 -1.84
N ALA A 18 -3.00 6.72 -1.91
CA ALA A 18 -2.47 5.43 -2.36
C ALA A 18 -2.88 4.28 -1.41
N VAL A 19 -2.79 4.51 -0.10
CA VAL A 19 -3.24 3.53 0.91
C VAL A 19 -4.75 3.30 0.83
N ALA A 20 -5.55 4.35 0.62
CA ALA A 20 -6.99 4.22 0.45
C ALA A 20 -7.37 3.36 -0.76
N ALA A 21 -6.68 3.55 -1.90
CA ALA A 21 -6.88 2.71 -3.08
C ALA A 21 -6.59 1.23 -2.79
N LEU A 22 -5.46 0.94 -2.15
CA LEU A 22 -5.10 -0.43 -1.76
C LEU A 22 -6.07 -1.03 -0.73
N LEU A 23 -6.60 -0.22 0.19
CA LEU A 23 -7.63 -0.63 1.16
C LEU A 23 -8.91 -1.08 0.46
N VAL A 24 -9.39 -0.29 -0.50
CA VAL A 24 -10.59 -0.64 -1.29
C VAL A 24 -10.37 -1.95 -2.04
N LEU A 25 -9.23 -2.11 -2.71
CA LEU A 25 -8.92 -3.34 -3.45
C LEU A 25 -8.79 -4.56 -2.51
N THR A 26 -8.10 -4.41 -1.38
CA THR A 26 -7.93 -5.51 -0.40
C THR A 26 -9.28 -5.90 0.20
N GLY A 27 -10.12 -4.92 0.52
CA GLY A 27 -11.48 -5.15 1.02
C GLY A 27 -12.37 -5.84 0.00
N ALA A 28 -12.34 -5.40 -1.27
CA ALA A 28 -13.07 -6.02 -2.36
C ALA A 28 -12.65 -7.49 -2.58
N MET A 29 -11.35 -7.78 -2.52
CA MET A 29 -10.83 -9.15 -2.62
C MET A 29 -11.26 -10.02 -1.44
N LEU A 30 -11.23 -9.49 -0.22
CA LEU A 30 -11.71 -10.20 0.97
C LEU A 30 -13.22 -10.51 0.85
N LEU A 31 -14.01 -9.55 0.37
CA LEU A 31 -15.45 -9.74 0.12
C LEU A 31 -15.71 -10.77 -0.99
N ALA A 32 -14.95 -10.73 -2.09
CA ALA A 32 -15.03 -11.73 -3.16
C ALA A 32 -14.72 -13.15 -2.63
N MET A 33 -13.73 -13.27 -1.74
CA MET A 33 -13.40 -14.53 -1.06
C MET A 33 -14.56 -15.04 -0.19
N PHE A 34 -15.13 -14.19 0.67
CA PHE A 34 -16.23 -14.58 1.56
C PHE A 34 -17.52 -14.93 0.80
N THR A 35 -17.81 -14.20 -0.28
CA THR A 35 -18.99 -14.45 -1.13
C THR A 35 -18.77 -15.54 -2.17
N ARG A 36 -17.53 -16.04 -2.32
CA ARG A 36 -17.11 -16.97 -3.38
C ARG A 36 -17.45 -16.47 -4.78
N THR A 37 -17.40 -15.15 -4.98
CA THR A 37 -17.69 -14.52 -6.27
C THR A 37 -16.48 -14.66 -7.19
N GLU A 38 -16.64 -15.30 -8.35
CA GLU A 38 -15.57 -15.38 -9.33
C GLU A 38 -15.22 -14.01 -9.94
N PRO A 39 -13.93 -13.71 -10.19
CA PRO A 39 -12.75 -14.45 -9.74
C PRO A 39 -12.46 -14.21 -8.24
N HIS A 40 -12.48 -15.26 -7.42
CA HIS A 40 -12.09 -15.20 -6.01
C HIS A 40 -10.68 -15.78 -5.80
N PRO A 41 -9.94 -15.31 -4.79
CA PRO A 41 -8.69 -15.98 -4.41
C PRO A 41 -8.98 -17.38 -3.83
N PRO A 42 -8.02 -18.31 -3.86
CA PRO A 42 -8.13 -19.60 -3.17
C PRO A 42 -8.40 -19.40 -1.67
N LEU A 43 -8.99 -20.39 -1.00
CA LEU A 43 -9.30 -20.27 0.43
C LEU A 43 -8.08 -20.51 1.31
N GLU A 44 -7.16 -21.36 0.85
CA GLU A 44 -5.93 -21.72 1.54
C GLU A 44 -4.74 -21.60 0.58
N VAL A 45 -3.65 -20.99 1.06
CA VAL A 45 -2.37 -20.94 0.36
C VAL A 45 -1.29 -21.19 1.40
N GLU A 46 -0.63 -22.34 1.37
CA GLU A 46 0.48 -22.56 2.31
C GLU A 46 1.51 -21.41 2.21
N PRO A 47 1.99 -20.89 3.35
CA PRO A 47 1.89 -21.40 4.72
C PRO A 47 0.78 -20.75 5.58
N PHE A 48 -0.17 -20.01 5.02
CA PHE A 48 -1.19 -19.28 5.79
C PHE A 48 -2.59 -19.37 5.20
N ALA A 49 -3.60 -19.38 6.06
CA ALA A 49 -4.97 -19.19 5.59
C ALA A 49 -5.11 -17.78 4.95
N LEU A 50 -5.63 -17.71 3.73
CA LEU A 50 -5.69 -16.46 2.96
C LEU A 50 -6.63 -15.44 3.61
N GLY A 51 -7.73 -15.89 4.21
CA GLY A 51 -8.66 -15.03 4.94
C GLY A 51 -7.96 -14.22 6.06
N PRO A 52 -7.33 -14.88 7.04
CA PRO A 52 -6.53 -14.20 8.07
C PRO A 52 -5.42 -13.29 7.51
N PHE A 53 -4.71 -13.71 6.46
CA PHE A 53 -3.70 -12.87 5.82
C PHE A 53 -4.31 -11.58 5.24
N LEU A 54 -5.42 -11.67 4.51
CA LEU A 54 -6.13 -10.52 3.96
C LEU A 54 -6.71 -9.62 5.05
N ALA A 55 -7.24 -10.20 6.13
CA ALA A 55 -7.71 -9.43 7.28
C ALA A 55 -6.58 -8.65 7.96
N ALA A 56 -5.41 -9.28 8.14
CA ALA A 56 -4.23 -8.62 8.68
C ALA A 56 -3.71 -7.50 7.75
N SER A 57 -3.69 -7.76 6.44
CA SER A 57 -3.34 -6.77 5.42
C SER A 57 -4.29 -5.57 5.47
N LEU A 58 -5.61 -5.82 5.53
CA LEU A 58 -6.63 -4.78 5.61
C LEU A 58 -6.49 -3.94 6.89
N ALA A 59 -6.27 -4.59 8.04
CA ALA A 59 -6.03 -3.88 9.32
C ALA A 59 -4.76 -3.01 9.26
N THR A 60 -3.70 -3.51 8.63
CA THR A 60 -2.46 -2.76 8.42
C THR A 60 -2.70 -1.53 7.53
N GLY A 61 -3.47 -1.69 6.45
CA GLY A 61 -3.86 -0.59 5.59
C GLY A 61 -4.70 0.46 6.30
N ALA A 62 -5.65 0.04 7.15
CA ALA A 62 -6.50 0.95 7.93
C ALA A 62 -5.66 1.77 8.92
N ALA A 63 -4.69 1.13 9.58
CA ALA A 63 -3.73 1.81 10.45
C ALA A 63 -2.85 2.80 9.67
N ALA A 64 -2.31 2.39 8.51
CA ALA A 64 -1.51 3.26 7.64
C ALA A 64 -2.29 4.51 7.21
N TYR A 65 -3.55 4.34 6.80
CA TYR A 65 -4.42 5.45 6.38
C TYR A 65 -4.68 6.42 7.54
N ALA A 66 -5.07 5.90 8.70
CA ALA A 66 -5.35 6.71 9.89
C ALA A 66 -4.12 7.51 10.36
N LEU A 67 -2.93 6.90 10.29
CA LEU A 67 -1.66 7.57 10.62
C LEU A 67 -1.26 8.60 9.56
N ALA A 68 -1.48 8.31 8.28
CA ALA A 68 -1.12 9.20 7.17
C ALA A 68 -1.96 10.49 7.20
N VAL A 69 -3.27 10.39 7.41
CA VAL A 69 -4.17 11.56 7.51
C VAL A 69 -3.80 12.47 8.69
N ARG A 70 -3.17 11.92 9.74
CA ARG A 70 -2.68 12.66 10.91
C ARG A 70 -1.25 13.19 10.74
N GLY A 71 -0.60 12.96 9.61
CA GLY A 71 0.78 13.37 9.35
C GLY A 71 1.81 12.67 10.25
N ALA A 72 1.52 11.47 10.75
CA ALA A 72 2.42 10.76 11.65
C ALA A 72 3.67 10.27 10.91
N ARG A 73 4.85 10.49 11.49
CA ARG A 73 6.14 10.03 10.91
C ARG A 73 6.17 8.52 10.66
N PHE A 74 5.51 7.75 11.51
CA PHE A 74 5.43 6.29 11.42
C PHE A 74 4.50 5.80 10.29
N ALA A 75 3.64 6.66 9.74
CA ALA A 75 2.69 6.29 8.69
C ALA A 75 3.36 5.65 7.47
N MET A 76 4.54 6.16 7.08
CA MET A 76 5.28 5.62 5.93
C MET A 76 5.74 4.18 6.17
N ALA A 77 6.18 3.83 7.38
CA ALA A 77 6.61 2.47 7.69
C ALA A 77 5.43 1.49 7.61
N VAL A 78 4.27 1.89 8.15
CA VAL A 78 3.05 1.07 8.10
C VAL A 78 2.49 0.97 6.67
N ALA A 79 2.55 2.06 5.90
CA ALA A 79 2.15 2.07 4.49
C ALA A 79 3.04 1.16 3.64
N LEU A 80 4.36 1.12 3.90
CA LEU A 80 5.27 0.18 3.24
C LEU A 80 4.95 -1.26 3.60
N LEU A 81 4.66 -1.56 4.88
CA LEU A 81 4.24 -2.89 5.28
C LEU A 81 2.94 -3.31 4.56
N PHE A 82 1.96 -2.41 4.47
CA PHE A 82 0.73 -2.67 3.72
C PHE A 82 0.98 -2.85 2.22
N ALA A 83 1.87 -2.07 1.63
CA ALA A 83 2.26 -2.22 0.22
C ALA A 83 2.90 -3.59 -0.04
N LEU A 84 3.73 -4.10 0.87
CA LEU A 84 4.33 -5.42 0.78
C LEU A 84 3.28 -6.54 0.87
N THR A 85 2.35 -6.46 1.82
CA THR A 85 1.28 -7.46 1.93
C THR A 85 0.31 -7.40 0.74
N ALA A 86 0.02 -6.20 0.21
CA ALA A 86 -0.76 -6.03 -1.01
C ALA A 86 -0.05 -6.60 -2.25
N LEU A 87 1.29 -6.52 -2.32
CA LEU A 87 2.07 -7.08 -3.43
C LEU A 87 1.99 -8.61 -3.49
N VAL A 88 1.77 -9.29 -2.37
CA VAL A 88 1.48 -10.74 -2.37
C VAL A 88 0.19 -11.03 -3.14
N SER A 89 -0.80 -10.12 -3.04
CA SER A 89 -2.12 -10.29 -3.68
C SER A 89 -2.17 -9.76 -5.12
N TYR A 90 -1.49 -8.65 -5.39
CA TYR A 90 -1.57 -7.89 -6.65
C TYR A 90 -0.21 -7.69 -7.34
N GLY A 91 0.77 -8.53 -7.03
CA GLY A 91 2.13 -8.40 -7.55
C GLY A 91 2.31 -8.90 -8.98
N PRO A 92 3.53 -8.78 -9.53
CA PRO A 92 3.86 -9.18 -10.89
C PRO A 92 3.61 -10.67 -11.18
N GLN A 93 3.62 -11.52 -10.15
CA GLN A 93 3.28 -12.94 -10.28
C GLN A 93 1.86 -13.17 -10.84
N LYS A 94 0.98 -12.16 -10.81
CA LYS A 94 -0.37 -12.26 -11.41
C LYS A 94 -0.39 -12.23 -12.93
N TYR A 95 0.67 -11.80 -13.60
CA TYR A 95 0.71 -11.77 -15.07
C TYR A 95 0.73 -13.16 -15.72
N VAL A 96 1.12 -14.19 -14.97
CA VAL A 96 1.14 -15.59 -15.43
C VAL A 96 -0.09 -16.38 -14.96
N ASP A 97 -1.00 -15.75 -14.23
CA ASP A 97 -2.23 -16.37 -13.73
C ASP A 97 -3.25 -16.48 -14.88
N PRO A 98 -3.84 -17.65 -15.16
CA PRO A 98 -4.88 -17.79 -16.18
C PRO A 98 -6.09 -16.87 -15.96
N ALA A 99 -6.37 -16.47 -14.72
CA ALA A 99 -7.44 -15.54 -14.38
C ALA A 99 -7.06 -14.07 -14.63
N PHE A 100 -5.83 -13.77 -15.03
CA PHE A 100 -5.33 -12.41 -15.24
C PHE A 100 -6.26 -11.52 -16.09
N PRO A 101 -6.82 -11.98 -17.25
CA PRO A 101 -7.73 -11.16 -18.06
C PRO A 101 -8.97 -10.66 -17.31
N ARG A 102 -9.34 -11.32 -16.19
CA ARG A 102 -10.49 -10.93 -15.35
C ARG A 102 -10.10 -10.01 -14.19
N ILE A 103 -8.83 -9.99 -13.78
CA ILE A 103 -8.35 -9.27 -12.59
C ILE A 103 -7.37 -8.14 -12.90
N TRP A 104 -6.92 -8.00 -14.15
CA TRP A 104 -5.85 -7.07 -14.52
C TRP A 104 -6.10 -5.61 -14.11
N PRO A 105 -7.32 -5.03 -14.15
CA PRO A 105 -7.51 -3.64 -13.76
C PRO A 105 -7.17 -3.42 -12.28
N ALA A 106 -7.56 -4.37 -11.42
CA ALA A 106 -7.23 -4.33 -9.99
C ALA A 106 -5.72 -4.45 -9.76
N VAL A 107 -5.05 -5.35 -10.50
CA VAL A 107 -3.59 -5.54 -10.43
C VAL A 107 -2.85 -4.26 -10.80
N ILE A 108 -3.20 -3.62 -11.92
CA ILE A 108 -2.55 -2.39 -12.38
C ILE A 108 -2.77 -1.24 -11.39
N VAL A 109 -4.00 -1.03 -10.92
CA VAL A 109 -4.30 0.02 -9.94
C VAL A 109 -3.52 -0.19 -8.64
N ALA A 110 -3.46 -1.43 -8.15
CA ALA A 110 -2.67 -1.76 -6.97
C ALA A 110 -1.17 -1.46 -7.18
N GLN A 111 -0.60 -1.84 -8.32
CA GLN A 111 0.81 -1.60 -8.61
C GLN A 111 1.14 -0.11 -8.74
N VAL A 112 0.24 0.69 -9.31
CA VAL A 112 0.39 2.15 -9.36
C VAL A 112 0.37 2.74 -7.95
N ALA A 113 -0.55 2.30 -7.09
CA ALA A 113 -0.62 2.76 -5.70
C ALA A 113 0.64 2.37 -4.90
N ILE A 114 1.12 1.12 -5.07
CA ILE A 114 2.37 0.64 -4.46
C ILE A 114 3.56 1.47 -4.95
N ALA A 115 3.66 1.73 -6.25
CA ALA A 115 4.71 2.56 -6.82
C ALA A 115 4.68 3.98 -6.23
N GLY A 116 3.49 4.55 -6.02
CA GLY A 116 3.31 5.85 -5.36
C GLY A 116 3.82 5.88 -3.91
N ILE A 117 3.59 4.81 -3.14
CA ILE A 117 4.12 4.66 -1.77
C ILE A 117 5.65 4.57 -1.80
N LEU A 118 6.20 3.72 -2.68
CA LEU A 118 7.64 3.53 -2.82
C LEU A 118 8.35 4.81 -3.25
N TRP A 119 7.80 5.52 -4.24
CA TRP A 119 8.32 6.79 -4.72
C TRP A 119 8.46 7.80 -3.57
N GLN A 120 7.41 7.95 -2.76
CA GLN A 120 7.45 8.86 -1.63
C GLN A 120 8.44 8.43 -0.55
N ALA A 121 8.55 7.12 -0.28
CA ALA A 121 9.55 6.60 0.65
C ALA A 121 10.97 6.99 0.20
N VAL A 122 11.27 6.82 -1.09
CA VAL A 122 12.55 7.20 -1.69
C VAL A 122 12.78 8.71 -1.60
N CYS A 123 11.81 9.54 -1.99
CA CYS A 123 11.93 11.00 -1.88
C CYS A 123 12.21 11.46 -0.45
N ARG A 124 11.54 10.87 0.56
CA ARG A 124 11.77 11.16 1.98
C ARG A 124 13.14 10.70 2.47
N ALA A 125 13.64 9.57 1.97
CA ALA A 125 14.97 9.06 2.33
C ALA A 125 16.07 9.95 1.74
N VAL A 126 15.96 10.33 0.46
CA VAL A 126 16.91 11.23 -0.21
C VAL A 126 16.91 12.63 0.42
N GLY A 127 15.73 13.16 0.77
CA GLY A 127 15.62 14.45 1.46
C GLY A 127 16.34 14.47 2.81
N ARG A 128 16.26 13.39 3.59
CA ARG A 128 16.96 13.26 4.88
C ARG A 128 18.49 13.24 4.74
N MET A 129 19.03 12.63 3.69
CA MET A 129 20.48 12.59 3.47
C MET A 129 21.05 13.98 3.17
N ARG A 130 20.30 14.82 2.44
CA ARG A 130 20.73 16.18 2.08
C ARG A 130 20.80 17.14 3.27
N SER A 131 19.96 16.98 4.30
CA SER A 131 19.99 17.83 5.49
C SER A 131 21.20 17.58 6.40
N THR A 132 21.69 16.34 6.44
CA THR A 132 22.80 15.96 7.33
C THR A 132 24.16 16.47 6.80
N GLY A 133 24.33 16.58 5.49
CA GLY A 133 25.57 17.07 4.87
C GLY A 133 25.80 18.58 5.00
N ARG A 134 24.73 19.39 5.15
CA ARG A 134 24.82 20.86 5.22
C ARG A 134 25.14 21.40 6.62
N SER A 135 25.04 20.58 7.67
CA SER A 135 25.34 21.01 9.04
C SER A 135 26.81 20.83 9.44
N ARG A 136 27.66 20.32 8.55
CA ARG A 136 29.09 20.04 8.80
C ARG A 136 30.06 20.85 7.93
N ALA A 137 29.54 21.79 7.14
CA ALA A 137 30.31 22.75 6.36
C ALA A 137 30.05 24.15 6.91
#